data_AF-A0A957DJ53-F1
#
_entry.id   AF-A0A957DJ53-F1
#
_cell.length_a   1.000
_cell.length_b   1.000
_cell.length_c   1.000
_cell.angle_alpha   90.00
_cell.angle_beta   90.00
_cell.angle_gamma   90.00
#
_symmetry.space_group_name_H-M   'P 1'
#
loop_
_entity.id
_entity.type
_entity.pdbx_description
1 polymer ?
#
loop_
_entity_poly.entity_id
_entity_poly.type
_entity_poly.pdbx_seq_one_letter_code
_entity_poly.pdbx_strand_id
1 'polypeptide(L)'
;MYQTITLADDGGVIHRYPDFASQFVAARHVDVWLPPNYAPTNDARFPVIYMHDGKNLFDPTIANTGVDWGVDEAVTRLTQAGVIAGAIVVGVWHSDTRWRDYMPQKPVEQAADALMAPFIAQYGGPPQSDAYLRFLVTEVKPFIDAAYRTRPGQPHTF
;
A
#
# COMPACT_ATOMS: atom_id res chain seq x y z
N MET A 1 10.64 -3.17 13.71
CA MET A 1 11.76 -2.34 13.24
C MET A 1 11.61 -2.20 11.74
N TYR A 2 11.71 -1.01 11.17
CA TYR A 2 11.69 -0.82 9.71
C TYR A 2 13.12 -0.81 9.15
N GLN A 3 13.24 -1.07 7.85
CA GLN A 3 14.44 -0.86 7.06
C GLN A 3 14.28 0.45 6.29
N THR A 4 15.33 1.28 6.29
CA THR A 4 15.35 2.49 5.47
C THR A 4 15.94 2.17 4.11
N ILE A 5 15.21 2.50 3.05
CA ILE A 5 15.65 2.35 1.65
C ILE A 5 15.67 3.75 1.03
N THR A 6 16.84 4.13 0.51
CA THR A 6 17.00 5.38 -0.25
C THR A 6 16.80 5.06 -1.72
N LEU A 7 15.91 5.80 -2.38
CA LEU A 7 15.72 5.69 -3.82
C LEU A 7 16.89 6.36 -4.56
N ALA A 8 17.23 5.85 -5.74
CA ALA A 8 18.43 6.29 -6.48
C ALA A 8 18.40 7.78 -6.89
N ASP A 9 17.21 8.38 -6.97
CA ASP A 9 16.99 9.64 -7.69
C ASP A 9 16.62 10.82 -6.75
N ASP A 10 17.02 10.77 -5.46
CA ASP A 10 16.68 11.76 -4.42
C ASP A 10 15.16 12.01 -4.24
N GLY A 11 14.32 11.10 -4.76
CA GLY A 11 12.85 11.18 -4.75
C GLY A 11 12.20 10.98 -3.38
N GLY A 12 12.96 10.79 -2.31
CA GLY A 12 12.44 10.55 -0.96
C GLY A 12 13.03 9.31 -0.30
N VAL A 13 12.38 8.84 0.76
CA VAL A 13 12.85 7.71 1.56
C VAL A 13 11.70 6.73 1.78
N ILE A 14 11.99 5.43 1.65
CA ILE A 14 11.05 4.36 1.99
C ILE A 14 11.42 3.78 3.34
N HIS A 15 10.45 3.71 4.24
CA HIS A 15 10.49 2.86 5.42
C HIS A 15 9.77 1.55 5.11
N ARG A 16 10.53 0.46 4.95
CA ARG A 16 9.99 -0.88 4.75
C ARG A 16 9.77 -1.56 6.08
N TYR A 17 8.54 -1.97 6.36
CA TYR A 17 8.19 -2.86 7.45
C TYR A 17 8.12 -4.29 6.92
N PRO A 18 9.20 -5.09 7.06
CA PRO A 18 9.20 -6.47 6.62
C PRO A 18 8.18 -7.27 7.43
N ASP A 19 7.49 -8.18 6.75
CA ASP A 19 6.53 -9.13 7.32
C ASP A 19 5.62 -8.53 8.39
N PHE A 20 4.99 -7.40 8.06
CA PHE A 20 4.01 -6.75 8.92
C PHE A 20 2.95 -7.77 9.31
N ALA A 21 2.89 -8.08 10.61
CA ALA A 21 2.02 -9.11 11.15
C ALA A 21 0.56 -8.66 11.12
N SER A 22 -0.34 -9.60 10.84
CA SER A 22 -1.78 -9.38 10.84
C SER A 22 -2.50 -10.54 11.52
N GLN A 23 -3.61 -10.24 12.18
CA GLN A 23 -4.52 -11.24 12.72
C GLN A 23 -5.51 -11.76 11.66
N PHE A 24 -5.62 -11.09 10.51
CA PHE A 24 -6.66 -11.35 9.51
C PHE A 24 -6.13 -11.98 8.23
N VAL A 25 -4.88 -11.68 7.85
CA VAL A 25 -4.27 -12.17 6.62
C VAL A 25 -2.82 -12.59 6.84
N ALA A 26 -2.22 -13.28 5.87
CA ALA A 26 -0.79 -13.60 5.90
C ALA A 26 0.05 -12.32 5.99
N ALA A 27 1.11 -12.37 6.79
CA ALA A 27 2.08 -11.29 6.95
C ALA A 27 2.69 -10.91 5.59
N ARG A 28 2.98 -9.62 5.42
CA ARG A 28 3.45 -9.04 4.16
C ARG A 28 4.20 -7.74 4.41
N HIS A 29 5.03 -7.33 3.47
CA HIS A 29 5.72 -6.06 3.60
C HIS A 29 4.74 -4.88 3.46
N VAL A 30 4.98 -3.84 4.25
CA VAL A 30 4.33 -2.54 4.11
C VAL A 30 5.43 -1.49 3.92
N ASP A 31 5.41 -0.82 2.79
CA ASP A 31 6.35 0.25 2.47
C ASP A 31 5.68 1.59 2.71
N VAL A 32 6.38 2.50 3.39
CA VAL A 32 5.94 3.86 3.59
C VAL A 32 6.95 4.79 2.93
N TRP A 33 6.58 5.33 1.77
CA TRP A 33 7.36 6.34 1.11
C TRP A 33 7.03 7.73 1.69
N LEU A 34 8.08 8.46 2.02
CA LEU A 34 8.04 9.80 2.56
C LEU A 34 8.53 10.79 1.49
N PRO A 35 7.73 11.82 1.16
CA PRO A 35 8.14 12.80 0.17
C PRO A 35 9.34 13.62 0.69
N PRO A 36 10.17 14.20 -0.18
CA PRO A 36 11.34 14.98 0.24
C PRO A 36 11.03 16.11 1.23
N ASN A 37 9.83 16.68 1.18
CA ASN A 37 9.39 17.72 2.11
C ASN A 37 8.92 17.21 3.49
N TYR A 38 9.00 15.90 3.77
CA TYR A 38 8.73 15.30 5.08
C TYR A 38 9.91 15.46 6.09
N ALA A 39 10.93 16.25 5.75
CA ALA A 39 12.12 16.45 6.59
C ALA A 39 11.79 16.78 8.06
N PRO A 40 12.65 16.40 9.04
CA PRO A 40 12.41 16.63 10.47
C PRO A 40 12.21 18.10 10.86
N THR A 41 12.68 19.04 10.05
CA THR A 41 12.55 20.48 10.27
C THR A 41 11.21 21.06 9.84
N ASN A 42 10.40 20.28 9.13
CA ASN A 42 9.04 20.64 8.76
C ASN A 42 8.10 19.96 9.74
N ASP A 43 7.11 20.65 10.31
CA ASP A 43 6.08 20.08 11.21
C ASP A 43 4.74 19.79 10.52
N ALA A 44 4.65 19.98 9.20
CA ALA A 44 3.44 19.73 8.44
C ALA A 44 2.92 18.29 8.59
N ARG A 45 1.60 18.16 8.55
CA ARG A 45 0.92 16.86 8.44
C ARG A 45 0.48 16.64 7.00
N PHE A 46 0.56 15.40 6.54
CA PHE A 46 0.37 15.02 5.14
C PHE A 46 -0.87 14.15 4.95
N PRO A 47 -1.61 14.28 3.83
CA PRO A 47 -2.53 13.24 3.41
C PRO A 47 -1.78 11.93 3.12
N VAL A 48 -2.50 10.82 3.15
CA VAL A 48 -1.95 9.48 2.92
C VAL A 48 -2.69 8.81 1.78
N ILE A 49 -1.95 8.26 0.83
CA ILE A 49 -2.45 7.43 -0.26
C ILE A 49 -2.08 5.99 0.07
N TYR A 50 -3.08 5.12 0.23
CA TYR A 50 -2.91 3.68 0.43
C TYR A 50 -3.01 2.98 -0.92
N MET A 51 -1.93 2.31 -1.32
CA MET A 51 -1.85 1.61 -2.60
C MET A 51 -1.60 0.13 -2.39
N HIS A 52 -2.33 -0.69 -3.12
CA HIS A 52 -2.07 -2.12 -3.23
C HIS A 52 -0.82 -2.37 -4.09
N ASP A 53 -0.31 -3.60 -4.04
CA ASP A 53 0.82 -4.03 -4.87
C ASP A 53 2.11 -3.24 -4.63
N GLY A 54 2.39 -2.93 -3.36
CA GLY A 54 3.51 -2.09 -2.90
C GLY A 54 4.88 -2.37 -3.54
N LYS A 55 5.18 -3.63 -3.88
CA LYS A 55 6.41 -4.04 -4.58
C LYS A 55 6.63 -3.33 -5.92
N ASN A 56 5.57 -2.87 -6.59
CA ASN A 56 5.66 -2.27 -7.92
C ASN A 56 5.66 -0.73 -7.90
N LEU A 57 5.63 -0.08 -6.74
CA LEU A 57 5.30 1.36 -6.69
C LEU A 57 6.48 2.30 -6.91
N PHE A 58 7.69 1.93 -6.46
CA PHE A 58 8.79 2.90 -6.28
C PHE A 58 10.17 2.44 -6.77
N ASP A 59 10.38 1.14 -6.98
CA ASP A 59 11.72 0.61 -7.28
C ASP A 59 11.63 -0.39 -8.44
N PRO A 60 12.11 -0.01 -9.64
CA PRO A 60 12.02 -0.86 -10.82
C PRO A 60 12.86 -2.14 -10.70
N THR A 61 13.88 -2.17 -9.82
CA THR A 61 14.74 -3.35 -9.63
C THR A 61 14.01 -4.51 -8.94
N ILE A 62 12.96 -4.19 -8.18
CA ILE A 62 12.12 -5.17 -7.50
C ILE A 62 10.72 -5.27 -8.10
N ALA A 63 10.31 -4.36 -8.99
CA ALA A 63 9.01 -4.41 -9.65
C ALA A 63 8.86 -5.68 -10.51
N ASN A 64 7.64 -6.23 -10.57
CA ASN A 64 7.37 -7.51 -11.25
C ASN A 64 7.71 -7.51 -12.74
N THR A 65 7.63 -6.37 -13.41
CA THR A 65 7.92 -6.21 -14.85
C THR A 65 9.24 -5.49 -15.12
N GLY A 66 10.06 -5.25 -14.09
CA GLY A 66 11.28 -4.43 -14.21
C GLY A 66 11.02 -2.93 -14.44
N VAL A 67 9.76 -2.52 -14.33
CA VAL A 67 9.28 -1.14 -14.43
C VAL A 67 8.30 -0.95 -13.30
N ASP A 68 8.59 0.03 -12.45
CA ASP A 68 7.71 0.44 -11.37
C ASP A 68 6.64 1.42 -11.90
N TRP A 69 5.73 1.83 -11.01
CA TRP A 69 4.62 2.71 -11.39
C TRP A 69 4.99 4.19 -11.30
N GLY A 70 6.18 4.52 -10.80
CA GLY A 70 6.71 5.88 -10.72
C GLY A 70 5.87 6.82 -9.83
N VAL A 71 5.37 6.28 -8.71
CA VAL A 71 4.43 7.02 -7.85
C VAL A 71 5.14 8.14 -7.11
N ASP A 72 6.35 7.89 -6.62
CA ASP A 72 7.17 8.87 -5.92
C ASP A 72 7.57 10.04 -6.81
N GLU A 73 7.97 9.79 -8.07
CA GLU A 73 8.29 10.84 -9.03
C GLU A 73 7.04 11.64 -9.41
N ALA A 74 5.89 10.97 -9.57
CA ALA A 74 4.63 11.65 -9.84
C ALA A 74 4.23 12.60 -8.70
N VAL A 75 4.25 12.12 -7.44
CA VAL A 75 3.92 12.94 -6.27
C VAL A 75 4.95 14.07 -6.09
N THR A 76 6.24 13.77 -6.26
CA THR A 76 7.32 14.76 -6.15
C THR A 76 7.16 15.86 -7.19
N ARG A 77 6.96 15.50 -8.47
CA ARG A 77 6.78 16.46 -9.57
C ARG A 77 5.54 17.35 -9.36
N LEU A 78 4.41 16.78 -8.95
CA LEU A 78 3.20 17.55 -8.68
C LEU A 78 3.36 18.48 -7.47
N THR A 79 4.14 18.07 -6.48
CA THR A 79 4.47 18.90 -5.31
C THR A 79 5.36 20.07 -5.70
N GLN A 80 6.41 19.82 -6.48
CA GLN A 80 7.31 20.86 -6.99
C GLN A 80 6.60 21.85 -7.91
N ALA A 81 5.60 21.38 -8.68
CA ALA A 81 4.75 22.22 -9.50
C ALA A 81 3.67 23.00 -8.71
N GLY A 82 3.56 22.81 -7.39
CA GLY A 82 2.58 23.48 -6.53
C GLY A 82 1.13 23.01 -6.73
N VAL A 83 0.92 21.89 -7.44
CA VAL A 83 -0.43 21.33 -7.69
C VAL A 83 -0.97 20.64 -6.43
N ILE A 84 -0.10 19.99 -5.67
CA ILE A 84 -0.42 19.40 -4.36
C ILE A 84 0.63 19.81 -3.34
N ALA A 85 0.29 19.72 -2.05
CA ALA A 85 1.24 20.01 -0.97
C ALA A 85 2.22 18.84 -0.67
N GLY A 86 2.05 17.71 -1.35
CA GLY A 86 2.70 16.43 -1.06
C GLY A 86 1.77 15.44 -0.35
N ALA A 87 2.17 14.17 -0.33
CA ALA A 87 1.45 13.07 0.30
C ALA A 87 2.44 12.00 0.77
N ILE A 88 2.08 11.26 1.82
CA ILE A 88 2.72 9.99 2.16
C ILE A 88 2.08 8.91 1.30
N VAL A 89 2.87 7.96 0.80
CA VAL A 89 2.34 6.81 0.07
C VAL A 89 2.65 5.54 0.85
N VAL A 90 1.60 4.77 1.16
CA VAL A 90 1.69 3.48 1.86
C VAL A 90 1.42 2.37 0.85
N GLY A 91 2.47 1.66 0.46
CA GLY A 91 2.42 0.51 -0.43
C GLY A 91 2.28 -0.79 0.33
N VAL A 92 1.11 -1.43 0.25
CA VAL A 92 0.88 -2.75 0.85
C VAL A 92 1.21 -3.82 -0.17
N TRP A 93 2.22 -4.64 0.10
CA TRP A 93 2.65 -5.68 -0.82
C TRP A 93 1.55 -6.75 -0.97
N HIS A 94 1.44 -7.33 -2.16
CA HIS A 94 0.59 -8.50 -2.32
C HIS A 94 1.20 -9.72 -1.63
N SER A 95 0.35 -10.70 -1.34
CA SER A 95 0.77 -12.03 -0.89
C SER A 95 0.75 -13.02 -2.06
N ASP A 96 1.21 -14.25 -1.82
CA ASP A 96 1.03 -15.37 -2.77
C ASP A 96 -0.46 -15.65 -3.08
N THR A 97 -1.36 -15.20 -2.19
CA THR A 97 -2.82 -15.27 -2.36
C THR A 97 -3.41 -13.98 -2.94
N ARG A 98 -2.65 -13.20 -3.72
CA ARG A 98 -3.06 -11.90 -4.31
C ARG A 98 -4.48 -11.89 -4.88
N TRP A 99 -4.85 -12.92 -5.65
CA TRP A 99 -6.21 -13.01 -6.21
C TRP A 99 -7.27 -13.07 -5.11
N ARG A 100 -7.04 -13.88 -4.07
CA ARG A 100 -7.97 -14.02 -2.95
C ARG A 100 -8.05 -12.72 -2.14
N ASP A 101 -6.95 -11.99 -1.99
CA ASP A 101 -6.92 -10.71 -1.28
C ASP A 101 -7.74 -9.63 -1.98
N TYR A 102 -7.75 -9.60 -3.33
CA TYR A 102 -8.33 -8.49 -4.10
C TYR A 102 -9.65 -8.82 -4.79
N MET A 103 -9.98 -10.09 -4.97
CA MET A 103 -11.25 -10.50 -5.58
C MET A 103 -12.41 -10.13 -4.64
N PRO A 104 -13.41 -9.33 -5.07
CA PRO A 104 -14.54 -8.97 -4.23
C PRO A 104 -15.30 -10.19 -3.74
N GLN A 105 -15.27 -10.42 -2.43
CA GLN A 105 -15.86 -11.60 -1.80
C GLN A 105 -17.39 -11.64 -1.94
N LYS A 106 -18.10 -10.54 -1.64
CA LYS A 106 -19.57 -10.49 -1.70
C LYS A 106 -20.16 -10.85 -3.08
N PRO A 107 -19.67 -10.32 -4.21
CA PRO A 107 -20.14 -10.75 -5.52
C PRO A 107 -19.89 -12.24 -5.81
N VAL A 108 -18.77 -12.81 -5.34
CA VAL A 108 -18.47 -14.24 -5.51
C VAL A 108 -19.42 -15.10 -4.70
N GLU A 109 -19.72 -14.72 -3.45
CA GLU A 109 -20.70 -15.40 -2.59
C GLU A 109 -22.13 -15.38 -3.16
N GLN A 110 -22.45 -14.39 -4.01
CA GLN A 110 -23.76 -14.25 -4.65
C GLN A 110 -23.82 -14.92 -6.04
N ALA A 111 -22.69 -15.33 -6.60
CA ALA A 111 -22.62 -15.95 -7.91
C ALA A 111 -22.96 -17.44 -7.86
N ALA A 112 -23.31 -18.03 -9.01
CA ALA A 112 -23.56 -19.46 -9.10
C ALA A 112 -22.26 -20.27 -8.87
N ASP A 113 -22.31 -21.27 -7.99
CA ASP A 113 -21.16 -22.11 -7.63
C ASP A 113 -20.43 -22.70 -8.85
N ALA A 114 -21.19 -23.17 -9.85
CA ALA A 114 -20.62 -23.76 -11.06
C ALA A 114 -19.74 -22.79 -11.88
N LEU A 115 -20.01 -21.49 -11.79
CA LEU A 115 -19.22 -20.46 -12.47
C LEU A 115 -17.94 -20.14 -11.70
N MET A 116 -18.00 -20.11 -10.36
CA MET A 116 -16.90 -19.65 -9.50
C MET A 116 -15.98 -20.77 -9.00
N ALA A 117 -16.49 -22.00 -8.87
CA ALA A 117 -15.73 -23.13 -8.35
C ALA A 117 -14.40 -23.39 -9.08
N PRO A 118 -14.30 -23.30 -10.43
CA PRO A 118 -13.02 -23.46 -11.11
C PRO A 118 -11.99 -22.41 -10.71
N PHE A 119 -12.40 -21.15 -10.57
CA PHE A 119 -11.52 -20.05 -10.16
C PHE A 119 -11.08 -20.20 -8.71
N ILE A 120 -12.01 -20.52 -7.80
CA ILE A 120 -11.73 -20.76 -6.39
C ILE A 120 -10.68 -21.88 -6.24
N ALA A 121 -10.83 -22.97 -6.99
CA ALA A 121 -9.87 -24.06 -6.99
C ALA A 121 -8.50 -23.63 -7.57
N GLN A 122 -8.51 -22.93 -8.70
CA GLN A 122 -7.29 -22.44 -9.37
C GLN A 122 -6.45 -21.53 -8.47
N TYR A 123 -7.10 -20.67 -7.68
CA TYR A 123 -6.43 -19.71 -6.81
C TYR A 123 -6.26 -20.19 -5.35
N GLY A 124 -6.47 -21.48 -5.09
CA GLY A 124 -6.16 -22.12 -3.82
C GLY A 124 -7.10 -21.74 -2.68
N GLY A 125 -8.36 -21.41 -2.98
CA GLY A 125 -9.40 -21.15 -1.99
C GLY A 125 -10.30 -19.95 -2.33
N PRO A 126 -11.35 -19.73 -1.51
CA PRO A 126 -12.27 -18.63 -1.73
C PRO A 126 -11.58 -17.27 -1.54
N PRO A 127 -12.14 -16.18 -2.09
CA PRO A 127 -11.71 -14.83 -1.78
C PRO A 127 -11.70 -14.56 -0.27
N GLN A 128 -10.80 -13.67 0.14
CA GLN A 128 -10.64 -13.20 1.52
C GLN A 128 -10.53 -11.67 1.57
N SER A 129 -11.11 -10.97 0.58
CA SER A 129 -11.01 -9.51 0.46
C SER A 129 -11.55 -8.77 1.67
N ASP A 130 -12.57 -9.30 2.35
CA ASP A 130 -13.12 -8.67 3.55
C ASP A 130 -12.12 -8.72 4.73
N ALA A 131 -11.34 -9.80 4.83
CA ALA A 131 -10.24 -9.92 5.80
C ALA A 131 -9.08 -9.00 5.43
N TYR A 132 -8.75 -8.88 4.15
CA TYR A 132 -7.73 -7.95 3.67
C TYR A 132 -8.11 -6.48 3.92
N LEU A 133 -9.35 -6.08 3.62
CA LEU A 133 -9.86 -4.75 3.92
C LEU A 133 -9.86 -4.47 5.43
N ARG A 134 -10.18 -5.47 6.25
CA ARG A 134 -10.10 -5.35 7.71
C ARG A 134 -8.66 -5.09 8.16
N PHE A 135 -7.69 -5.86 7.67
CA PHE A 135 -6.26 -5.63 7.91
C PHE A 135 -5.86 -4.18 7.60
N LEU A 136 -6.27 -3.63 6.45
CA LEU A 136 -5.97 -2.25 6.10
C LEU A 136 -6.57 -1.24 7.09
N VAL A 137 -7.84 -1.38 7.43
CA VAL A 137 -8.58 -0.39 8.23
C VAL A 137 -8.28 -0.50 9.73
N THR A 138 -8.05 -1.70 10.25
CA THR A 138 -7.89 -1.93 11.69
C THR A 138 -6.45 -2.12 12.15
N GLU A 139 -5.53 -2.44 11.24
CA GLU A 139 -4.12 -2.70 11.59
C GLU A 139 -3.19 -1.70 10.89
N VAL A 140 -3.21 -1.61 9.55
CA VAL A 140 -2.27 -0.75 8.81
C VAL A 140 -2.54 0.73 9.03
N LYS A 141 -3.75 1.22 8.73
CA LYS A 141 -4.05 2.66 8.83
C LYS A 141 -3.81 3.22 10.25
N PRO A 142 -4.29 2.58 11.33
CA PRO A 142 -4.01 3.06 12.69
C PRO A 142 -2.52 3.07 13.03
N PHE A 143 -1.77 2.07 12.58
CA PHE A 143 -0.32 2.03 12.73
C PHE A 143 0.35 3.22 12.04
N ILE A 144 -0.03 3.52 10.80
CA ILE A 144 0.52 4.64 10.03
C ILE A 144 0.19 5.98 10.69
N ASP A 145 -1.06 6.18 11.11
CA ASP A 145 -1.50 7.42 11.76
C ASP A 145 -0.81 7.66 13.11
N ALA A 146 -0.39 6.59 13.81
CA ALA A 146 0.36 6.66 15.06
C ALA A 146 1.87 6.91 14.84
N ALA A 147 2.45 6.34 13.79
CA ALA A 147 3.89 6.38 13.52
C ALA A 147 4.33 7.61 12.69
N TYR A 148 3.41 8.19 11.91
CA TYR A 148 3.72 9.25 10.95
C TYR A 148 2.86 10.51 11.15
N ARG A 149 3.32 11.63 10.59
CA ARG A 149 2.63 12.92 10.64
C ARG A 149 1.51 12.98 9.60
N THR A 150 0.48 12.19 9.81
CA THR A 150 -0.66 12.10 8.91
C THR A 150 -1.73 13.15 9.23
N ARG A 151 -2.58 13.42 8.24
CA ARG A 151 -3.93 13.98 8.41
C ARG A 151 -4.90 12.79 8.37
N PRO A 152 -5.36 12.26 9.52
CA PRO A 152 -5.99 10.93 9.57
C PRO A 152 -7.45 10.90 9.10
N GLY A 153 -8.06 12.07 8.84
CA GLY A 153 -9.46 12.18 8.45
C GLY A 153 -9.73 11.69 7.03
N GLN A 154 -10.98 11.28 6.78
CA GLN A 154 -11.44 10.76 5.49
C GLN A 154 -11.07 11.65 4.28
N PRO A 155 -11.17 13.00 4.33
CA PRO A 155 -10.80 13.85 3.17
C PRO A 155 -9.31 13.82 2.80
N HIS A 156 -8.48 13.15 3.59
CA HIS A 156 -7.04 13.08 3.45
C HIS A 156 -6.51 11.64 3.43
N THR A 157 -7.41 10.67 3.31
CA THR A 157 -7.12 9.24 3.17
C THR A 157 -7.63 8.78 1.81
N PHE A 158 -6.74 8.31 0.95
CA PHE A 158 -7.05 7.87 -0.42
C PHE A 158 -6.70 6.40 -0.61
#